data_AF-A0AA42AZP8-F1
#
_entry.id   AF-A0AA42AZP8-F1
#
_cell.length_a   1.000
_cell.length_b   1.000
_cell.length_c   1.000
_cell.angle_alpha   90.00
_cell.angle_beta   90.00
_cell.angle_gamma   90.00
#
_symmetry.space_group_name_H-M   'P 1'
#
loop_
_entity.id
_entity.type
_entity.pdbx_description
1 polymer ?
#
loop_
_entity_poly.entity_id
_entity_poly.type
_entity_poly.pdbx_seq_one_letter_code
_entity_poly.pdbx_strand_id
1 'polypeptide(L)'
;MCREEWGTTEEETTSFIKDANACFHRFKIEACGSYQGYAVIIRDKERNPFLVISRVPEDYVSPFYHELQGVSLALKLAMKHMIFHFFFYCVSEDLCEYVKLSWAYKRRCDCPPRDNPRNPEKKLDYCVRCLAYSIYEMGEESNADKILFHIDEIFNDALERQGYPWFDLWATERSVKAVHHLAKSGLDQEMRINEIEEDEKIAEILYKEVYGHGSLQEVMLQMKK
;
A
#
# COMPACT_ATOMS: atom_id res chain seq x y z
N MET A 1 -1.75 16.29 -18.19
CA MET A 1 -0.31 15.96 -18.17
C MET A 1 -0.14 14.76 -19.08
N CYS A 2 0.78 14.80 -20.04
CA CYS A 2 0.78 13.85 -21.17
C CYS A 2 1.34 12.48 -20.77
N ARG A 3 0.69 11.42 -21.26
CA ARG A 3 0.99 9.99 -21.11
C ARG A 3 2.45 9.57 -21.40
N GLU A 4 3.19 10.39 -22.14
CA GLU A 4 4.58 10.14 -22.52
C GLU A 4 5.59 10.45 -21.40
N GLU A 5 5.19 11.11 -20.31
CA GLU A 5 6.10 11.55 -19.23
C GLU A 5 6.35 10.49 -18.14
N TRP A 6 5.63 9.36 -18.17
CA TRP A 6 5.54 8.41 -17.06
C TRP A 6 6.69 7.42 -16.93
N GLY A 7 7.48 7.32 -17.99
CA GLY A 7 8.55 6.36 -18.08
C GLY A 7 8.08 4.93 -18.25
N THR A 8 8.72 4.25 -19.18
CA THR A 8 8.52 2.83 -19.47
C THR A 8 9.48 1.94 -18.69
N THR A 9 10.57 2.53 -18.18
CA THR A 9 11.63 1.90 -17.41
C THR A 9 11.63 2.34 -15.95
N GLU A 10 12.35 1.61 -15.09
CA GLU A 10 12.51 2.00 -13.68
C GLU A 10 13.21 3.35 -13.51
N GLU A 11 14.22 3.66 -14.36
CA GLU A 11 14.90 4.95 -14.33
C GLU A 11 13.95 6.10 -14.70
N GLU A 12 13.16 5.94 -15.75
CA GLU A 12 12.23 6.99 -16.20
C GLU A 12 11.10 7.20 -15.18
N THR A 13 10.50 6.13 -14.64
CA THR A 13 9.51 6.23 -13.55
C THR A 13 10.11 6.96 -12.33
N THR A 14 11.36 6.65 -11.98
CA THR A 14 12.04 7.29 -10.85
C THR A 14 12.33 8.77 -11.12
N SER A 15 12.70 9.12 -12.36
CA SER A 15 12.91 10.51 -12.76
C SER A 15 11.60 11.30 -12.69
N PHE A 16 10.51 10.74 -13.24
CA PHE A 16 9.18 11.36 -13.18
C PHE A 16 8.75 11.61 -11.74
N ILE A 17 8.90 10.63 -10.85
CA ILE A 17 8.50 10.80 -9.44
C ILE A 17 9.30 11.91 -8.76
N LYS A 18 10.60 12.06 -9.07
CA LYS A 18 11.40 13.19 -8.56
C LYS A 18 10.84 14.53 -9.01
N ASP A 19 10.53 14.67 -10.30
CA ASP A 19 9.97 15.91 -10.85
C ASP A 19 8.57 16.21 -10.29
N ALA A 20 7.74 15.17 -10.17
CA ALA A 20 6.40 15.25 -9.58
C ALA A 20 6.47 15.68 -8.10
N ASN A 21 7.39 15.12 -7.32
CA ASN A 21 7.63 15.52 -5.93
C ASN A 21 8.03 16.99 -5.82
N ALA A 22 8.91 17.49 -6.70
CA ALA A 22 9.31 18.90 -6.72
C ALA A 22 8.12 19.85 -6.93
N CYS A 23 7.05 19.36 -7.56
CA CYS A 23 5.81 20.10 -7.82
C CYS A 23 4.70 19.79 -6.80
N PHE A 24 4.99 19.13 -5.67
CA PHE A 24 4.00 18.71 -4.66
C PHE A 24 2.86 17.87 -5.23
N HIS A 25 3.14 17.12 -6.29
CA HIS A 25 2.16 16.26 -6.94
C HIS A 25 1.70 15.15 -6.00
N ARG A 26 0.39 14.99 -5.83
CA ARG A 26 -0.19 14.00 -4.92
C ARG A 26 -0.47 12.70 -5.65
N PHE A 27 0.27 11.68 -5.28
CA PHE A 27 0.05 10.30 -5.72
C PHE A 27 -1.10 9.66 -4.94
N LYS A 28 -1.54 8.51 -5.44
CA LYS A 28 -2.50 7.65 -4.77
C LYS A 28 -1.94 6.25 -4.69
N ILE A 29 -1.96 5.67 -3.49
CA ILE A 29 -1.52 4.31 -3.22
C ILE A 29 -2.72 3.53 -2.71
N GLU A 30 -3.01 2.41 -3.34
CA GLU A 30 -4.12 1.53 -3.01
C GLU A 30 -3.54 0.16 -2.66
N ALA A 31 -3.88 -0.38 -1.48
CA ALA A 31 -3.45 -1.70 -1.04
C ALA A 31 -4.63 -2.57 -0.63
N CYS A 32 -4.53 -3.88 -0.88
CA CYS A 32 -5.54 -4.85 -0.51
C CYS A 32 -4.91 -6.23 -0.24
N GLY A 33 -5.59 -7.01 0.59
CA GLY A 33 -5.31 -8.41 0.84
C GLY A 33 -6.55 -9.27 0.60
N SER A 34 -6.33 -10.55 0.36
CA SER A 34 -7.35 -11.56 0.15
C SER A 34 -6.83 -12.92 0.60
N TYR A 35 -7.69 -13.94 0.57
CA TYR A 35 -7.27 -15.32 0.84
C TYR A 35 -6.17 -15.84 -0.09
N GLN A 36 -6.03 -15.27 -1.29
CA GLN A 36 -5.02 -15.71 -2.26
C GLN A 36 -3.72 -14.91 -2.19
N GLY A 37 -3.72 -13.74 -1.56
CA GLY A 37 -2.53 -12.88 -1.50
C GLY A 37 -2.87 -11.43 -1.32
N TYR A 38 -1.98 -10.55 -1.75
CA TYR A 38 -2.12 -9.11 -1.57
C TYR A 38 -1.64 -8.35 -2.80
N ALA A 39 -2.13 -7.12 -2.96
CA ALA A 39 -1.80 -6.29 -4.10
C ALA A 39 -1.69 -4.81 -3.73
N VAL A 40 -0.95 -4.09 -4.55
CA VAL A 40 -0.72 -2.65 -4.47
C VAL A 40 -0.84 -2.04 -5.86
N ILE A 41 -1.52 -0.90 -5.95
CA ILE A 41 -1.53 -0.04 -7.13
C ILE A 41 -1.00 1.34 -6.72
N ILE A 42 -0.08 1.89 -7.52
CA ILE A 42 0.34 3.28 -7.41
C ILE A 42 -0.13 4.06 -8.62
N ARG A 43 -0.79 5.19 -8.36
CA ARG A 43 -1.36 6.09 -9.35
C ARG A 43 -0.89 7.52 -9.13
N ASP A 44 -0.94 8.33 -10.18
CA ASP A 44 -0.71 9.77 -10.06
C ASP A 44 -1.96 10.56 -9.68
N LYS A 45 -1.86 11.89 -9.74
CA LYS A 45 -2.97 12.81 -9.45
C LYS A 45 -4.15 12.66 -10.41
N GLU A 46 -3.87 12.35 -11.67
CA GLU A 46 -4.87 12.08 -12.72
C GLU A 46 -5.42 10.65 -12.63
N ARG A 47 -4.93 9.85 -11.66
CA ARG A 47 -5.33 8.48 -11.31
C ARG A 47 -4.91 7.42 -12.33
N ASN A 48 -3.96 7.71 -13.20
CA ASN A 48 -3.40 6.70 -14.09
C ASN A 48 -2.50 5.76 -13.27
N PRO A 49 -2.65 4.43 -13.42
CA PRO A 49 -1.77 3.47 -12.79
C PRO A 49 -0.42 3.47 -13.52
N PHE A 50 0.68 3.46 -12.77
CA PHE A 50 2.03 3.33 -13.35
C PHE A 50 2.84 2.20 -12.74
N LEU A 51 2.39 1.69 -11.59
CA LEU A 51 2.93 0.49 -10.97
C LEU A 51 1.81 -0.33 -10.36
N VAL A 52 1.77 -1.62 -10.70
CA VAL A 52 0.83 -2.61 -10.17
C VAL A 52 1.64 -3.79 -9.68
N ILE A 53 1.44 -4.20 -8.44
CA ILE A 53 2.09 -5.37 -7.87
C ILE A 53 1.03 -6.26 -7.22
N SER A 54 1.06 -7.56 -7.51
CA SER A 54 0.38 -8.60 -6.76
C SER A 54 1.38 -9.66 -6.30
N ARG A 55 1.14 -10.22 -5.12
CA ARG A 55 1.96 -11.27 -4.51
C ARG A 55 1.10 -12.38 -3.92
N VAL A 56 1.54 -13.62 -4.10
CA VAL A 56 0.98 -14.84 -3.51
C VAL A 56 1.93 -15.28 -2.40
N PRO A 57 1.53 -15.21 -1.13
CA PRO A 57 2.37 -15.65 -0.03
C PRO A 57 2.52 -17.18 -0.06
N GLU A 58 3.71 -17.67 0.31
CA GLU A 58 4.01 -19.11 0.39
C GLU A 58 3.12 -19.81 1.42
N ASP A 59 2.90 -19.15 2.57
CA ASP A 59 2.07 -19.64 3.66
C ASP A 59 0.87 -18.72 3.88
N TYR A 60 -0.33 -19.30 3.87
CA TYR A 60 -1.54 -18.60 4.29
C TYR A 60 -1.55 -18.40 5.82
N VAL A 61 -1.83 -17.17 6.25
CA VAL A 61 -1.99 -16.81 7.67
C VAL A 61 -3.43 -16.41 7.95
N SER A 62 -3.86 -15.26 7.43
CA SER A 62 -5.24 -14.79 7.48
C SER A 62 -5.46 -13.67 6.44
N PRO A 63 -6.72 -13.32 6.11
CA PRO A 63 -7.00 -12.22 5.19
C PRO A 63 -6.51 -10.88 5.76
N PHE A 64 -6.72 -10.65 7.05
CA PHE A 64 -6.25 -9.46 7.75
C PHE A 64 -4.72 -9.33 7.67
N TYR A 65 -4.01 -10.44 7.88
CA TYR A 65 -2.56 -10.46 7.75
C TYR A 65 -2.10 -10.14 6.32
N HIS A 66 -2.75 -10.68 5.28
CA HIS A 66 -2.42 -10.33 3.90
C HIS A 66 -2.72 -8.87 3.57
N GLU A 67 -3.78 -8.28 4.11
CA GLU A 67 -4.05 -6.86 3.94
C GLU A 67 -2.93 -6.01 4.57
N LEU A 68 -2.45 -6.39 5.75
CA LEU A 68 -1.32 -5.77 6.41
C LEU A 68 -0.02 -5.90 5.59
N GLN A 69 0.21 -7.06 4.95
CA GLN A 69 1.32 -7.24 4.01
C GLN A 69 1.20 -6.31 2.80
N GLY A 70 0.00 -6.14 2.24
CA GLY A 70 -0.27 -5.17 1.17
C GLY A 70 0.09 -3.75 1.59
N VAL A 71 -0.31 -3.32 2.79
CA VAL A 71 0.03 -1.99 3.33
C VAL A 71 1.54 -1.83 3.54
N SER A 72 2.21 -2.84 4.11
CA SER A 72 3.67 -2.84 4.31
C SER A 72 4.41 -2.73 2.98
N LEU A 73 4.02 -3.51 1.97
CA LEU A 73 4.58 -3.45 0.63
C LEU A 73 4.40 -2.07 0.00
N ALA A 74 3.21 -1.50 0.09
CA ALA A 74 2.90 -0.18 -0.45
C ALA A 74 3.77 0.94 0.16
N LEU A 75 4.01 0.90 1.47
CA LEU A 75 4.97 1.82 2.12
C LEU A 75 6.39 1.63 1.61
N LYS A 76 6.86 0.38 1.52
CA LYS A 76 8.21 0.06 1.01
C LYS A 76 8.38 0.54 -0.44
N LEU A 77 7.36 0.42 -1.28
CA LEU A 77 7.36 0.94 -2.65
C LEU A 77 7.39 2.47 -2.68
N ALA A 78 6.60 3.14 -1.83
CA ALA A 78 6.62 4.58 -1.72
C ALA A 78 8.02 5.09 -1.34
N MET A 79 8.66 4.45 -0.36
CA MET A 79 10.04 4.75 0.04
C MET A 79 11.05 4.47 -1.08
N LYS A 80 10.96 3.30 -1.72
CA LYS A 80 11.84 2.89 -2.83
C LYS A 80 11.83 3.94 -3.94
N HIS A 81 10.65 4.45 -4.27
CA HIS A 81 10.47 5.44 -5.32
C HIS A 81 10.52 6.89 -4.82
N MET A 82 10.77 7.12 -3.53
CA MET A 82 10.79 8.43 -2.89
C MET A 82 9.48 9.24 -3.09
N ILE A 83 8.32 8.58 -3.13
CA ILE A 83 7.02 9.26 -3.33
C ILE A 83 6.61 9.95 -2.03
N PHE A 84 6.82 11.26 -1.85
CA PHE A 84 6.62 11.93 -0.54
C PHE A 84 5.19 12.39 -0.27
N HIS A 85 4.41 12.62 -1.33
CA HIS A 85 3.06 13.15 -1.24
C HIS A 85 2.07 12.16 -1.81
N PHE A 86 1.39 11.41 -0.95
CA PHE A 86 0.37 10.47 -1.37
C PHE A 86 -0.85 10.43 -0.46
N PHE A 87 -1.95 9.95 -1.02
CA PHE A 87 -3.08 9.42 -0.25
C PHE A 87 -2.99 7.90 -0.24
N PHE A 88 -3.07 7.30 0.95
CA PHE A 88 -2.99 5.86 1.12
C PHE A 88 -4.37 5.29 1.43
N TYR A 89 -4.84 4.40 0.57
CA TYR A 89 -6.12 3.73 0.68
C TYR A 89 -5.98 2.22 0.94
N CYS A 90 -6.78 1.72 1.87
CA CYS A 90 -7.00 0.31 2.15
C CYS A 90 -8.50 -0.04 1.93
N VAL A 91 -8.82 -1.31 1.67
CA VAL A 91 -10.23 -1.76 1.56
C VAL A 91 -10.87 -1.93 2.93
N SER A 92 -10.07 -2.35 3.91
CA SER A 92 -10.52 -2.86 5.20
C SER A 92 -10.61 -1.76 6.25
N GLU A 93 -11.83 -1.40 6.64
CA GLU A 93 -12.07 -0.47 7.74
C GLU A 93 -11.37 -0.95 9.03
N ASP A 94 -11.47 -2.25 9.33
CA ASP A 94 -10.86 -2.87 10.49
C ASP A 94 -9.34 -2.70 10.50
N LEU A 95 -8.66 -2.96 9.37
CA LEU A 95 -7.22 -2.75 9.27
C LEU A 95 -6.85 -1.27 9.44
N CYS A 96 -7.59 -0.39 8.76
CA CYS A 96 -7.37 1.03 8.81
C CYS A 96 -7.56 1.58 10.25
N GLU A 97 -8.57 1.12 10.99
CA GLU A 97 -8.78 1.43 12.41
C GLU A 97 -7.68 0.84 13.29
N TYR A 98 -7.33 -0.43 13.08
CA TYR A 98 -6.27 -1.11 13.84
C TYR A 98 -4.92 -0.41 13.71
N VAL A 99 -4.53 0.02 12.50
CA VAL A 99 -3.29 0.78 12.27
C VAL A 99 -3.34 2.13 13.00
N LYS A 100 -4.48 2.84 12.97
CA LYS A 100 -4.65 4.12 13.69
C LYS A 100 -4.59 3.95 15.21
N LEU A 101 -5.26 2.95 15.75
CA LEU A 101 -5.22 2.62 17.17
C LEU A 101 -3.80 2.23 17.58
N SER A 102 -3.15 1.38 16.78
CA SER A 102 -1.79 0.92 17.05
C SER A 102 -0.79 2.08 17.11
N TRP A 103 -0.96 3.07 16.25
CA TRP A 103 -0.17 4.30 16.28
C TRP A 103 -0.41 5.14 17.54
N ALA A 104 -1.68 5.32 17.92
CA ALA A 104 -2.04 6.04 19.14
C ALA A 104 -1.48 5.36 20.40
N TYR A 105 -1.53 4.03 20.47
CA TYR A 105 -0.95 3.25 21.56
C TYR A 105 0.57 3.32 21.60
N LYS A 106 1.26 3.22 20.44
CA LYS A 106 2.73 3.35 20.38
C LYS A 106 3.20 4.69 20.95
N ARG A 107 2.48 5.79 20.64
CA ARG A 107 2.72 7.12 21.21
C ARG A 107 2.42 7.18 22.70
N ARG A 108 1.28 6.63 23.15
CA ARG A 108 0.88 6.69 24.56
C ARG A 108 1.77 5.85 25.48
N CYS A 109 2.26 4.71 24.99
CA CYS A 109 3.08 3.79 25.78
C CYS A 109 4.56 4.24 25.85
N ASP A 110 5.01 5.26 25.11
CA ASP A 110 6.44 5.61 24.95
C ASP A 110 7.29 4.42 24.49
N CYS A 111 6.76 3.65 23.53
CA CYS A 111 7.46 2.52 22.93
C CYS A 111 8.84 2.96 22.38
N PRO A 112 9.95 2.33 22.80
CA PRO A 112 11.28 2.76 22.40
C PRO A 112 11.52 2.57 20.88
N PRO A 113 12.39 3.39 20.25
CA PRO A 113 12.76 3.25 18.84
C PRO A 113 13.34 1.87 18.52
N ARG A 114 13.22 1.44 17.25
CA ARG A 114 13.68 0.11 16.82
C ARG A 114 15.17 -0.13 17.08
N ASP A 115 15.98 0.89 16.87
CA ASP A 115 17.43 0.81 17.02
C ASP A 115 17.92 1.21 18.42
N ASN A 116 17.06 1.17 19.45
CA ASN A 116 17.50 1.48 20.82
C ASN A 116 18.51 0.43 21.30
N PRO A 117 19.81 0.77 21.39
CA PRO A 117 20.85 -0.22 21.68
C PRO A 117 20.84 -0.65 23.15
N ARG A 118 20.03 0.00 24.00
CA ARG A 118 20.04 -0.21 25.45
C ARG A 118 19.10 -1.32 25.90
N ASN A 119 18.09 -1.72 25.11
CA ASN A 119 17.21 -2.83 25.49
C ASN A 119 16.32 -3.38 24.33
N PRO A 120 16.83 -4.30 23.49
CA PRO A 120 16.05 -4.88 22.39
C PRO A 120 14.93 -5.83 22.87
N GLU A 121 15.11 -6.55 23.99
CA GLU A 121 14.12 -7.53 24.49
C GLU A 121 12.90 -6.86 25.14
N LYS A 122 13.06 -5.74 25.85
CA LYS A 122 11.92 -4.97 26.39
C LYS A 122 11.02 -4.36 25.30
N LYS A 123 11.53 -4.19 24.07
CA LYS A 123 10.78 -3.58 22.97
C LYS A 123 9.60 -4.45 22.52
N LEU A 124 9.85 -5.74 22.30
CA LEU A 124 8.83 -6.70 21.89
C LEU A 124 7.78 -6.85 22.98
N ASP A 125 8.17 -7.24 24.20
CA ASP A 125 7.23 -7.55 25.28
C ASP A 125 6.31 -6.34 25.64
N TYR A 126 6.86 -5.12 25.65
CA TYR A 126 6.12 -3.94 26.09
C TYR A 126 5.13 -3.41 25.03
N CYS A 127 5.52 -3.36 23.74
CA CYS A 127 4.60 -2.94 22.68
C CYS A 127 3.60 -4.04 22.31
N VAL A 128 3.98 -5.32 22.41
CA VAL A 128 3.08 -6.48 22.25
C VAL A 128 1.93 -6.40 23.26
N ARG A 129 2.21 -6.15 24.54
CA ARG A 129 1.14 -6.05 25.57
C ARG A 129 0.20 -4.86 25.34
N CYS A 130 0.68 -3.72 24.85
CA CYS A 130 -0.18 -2.57 24.54
C CYS A 130 -1.14 -2.83 23.37
N LEU A 131 -0.79 -3.70 22.41
CA LEU A 131 -1.56 -3.96 21.18
C LEU A 131 -2.28 -5.32 21.17
N ALA A 132 -1.94 -6.24 22.08
CA ALA A 132 -2.49 -7.58 22.15
C ALA A 132 -4.02 -7.60 22.34
N TYR A 133 -4.57 -6.64 23.08
CA TYR A 133 -6.02 -6.56 23.30
C TYR A 133 -6.79 -6.35 21.99
N SER A 134 -6.33 -5.45 21.12
CA SER A 134 -6.96 -5.23 19.81
C SER A 134 -6.81 -6.43 18.86
N ILE A 135 -5.71 -7.18 18.93
CA ILE A 135 -5.53 -8.40 18.13
C ILE A 135 -6.51 -9.49 18.56
N TYR A 136 -6.72 -9.61 19.87
CA TYR A 136 -7.70 -10.54 20.43
C TYR A 136 -9.13 -10.22 19.97
N GLU A 137 -9.54 -8.94 19.99
CA GLU A 137 -10.88 -8.52 19.54
C GLU A 137 -11.12 -8.81 18.05
N MET A 138 -10.07 -8.81 17.22
CA MET A 138 -10.14 -9.18 15.80
C MET A 138 -10.13 -10.71 15.57
N GLY A 139 -10.00 -11.52 16.63
CA GLY A 139 -9.92 -12.98 16.51
C GLY A 139 -8.60 -13.49 15.92
N GLU A 140 -7.54 -12.68 15.97
CA GLU A 140 -6.24 -12.94 15.34
C GLU A 140 -5.15 -13.31 16.37
N GLU A 141 -5.54 -13.77 17.56
CA GLU A 141 -4.62 -14.06 18.68
C GLU A 141 -3.52 -15.07 18.31
N SER A 142 -3.85 -16.07 17.47
CA SER A 142 -2.90 -17.09 17.01
C SER A 142 -1.87 -16.55 16.02
N ASN A 143 -2.12 -15.38 15.43
CA ASN A 143 -1.27 -14.72 14.45
C ASN A 143 -0.59 -13.45 14.99
N ALA A 144 -0.73 -13.18 16.30
CA ALA A 144 -0.32 -11.93 16.94
C ALA A 144 1.15 -11.57 16.65
N ASP A 145 2.08 -12.51 16.79
CA ASP A 145 3.51 -12.25 16.58
C ASP A 145 3.80 -11.76 15.15
N LYS A 146 3.14 -12.36 14.15
CA LYS A 146 3.32 -12.00 12.74
C LYS A 146 2.71 -10.62 12.45
N ILE A 147 1.52 -10.34 12.98
CA ILE A 147 0.83 -9.05 12.82
C ILE A 147 1.64 -7.93 13.46
N LEU A 148 2.09 -8.14 14.70
CA LEU A 148 2.87 -7.15 15.45
C LEU A 148 4.19 -6.83 14.78
N PHE A 149 4.84 -7.84 14.20
CA PHE A 149 6.05 -7.64 13.41
C PHE A 149 5.81 -6.66 12.24
N HIS A 150 4.77 -6.88 11.42
CA HIS A 150 4.49 -6.00 10.28
C HIS A 150 4.00 -4.61 10.68
N ILE A 151 3.25 -4.47 11.78
CA ILE A 151 2.89 -3.16 12.31
C ILE A 151 4.12 -2.37 12.75
N ASP A 152 5.07 -3.02 13.43
CA ASP A 152 6.31 -2.36 13.82
C ASP A 152 7.14 -1.96 12.60
N GLU A 153 7.18 -2.80 11.54
CA GLU A 153 7.79 -2.43 10.25
C GLU A 153 7.14 -1.18 9.64
N ILE A 154 5.81 -1.17 9.51
CA ILE A 154 5.04 -0.04 8.96
C ILE A 154 5.36 1.25 9.71
N PHE A 155 5.39 1.20 11.04
CA PHE A 155 5.68 2.38 11.85
C PHE A 155 7.14 2.79 11.80
N ASN A 156 8.07 1.84 11.77
CA ASN A 156 9.49 2.12 11.58
C ASN A 156 9.73 2.84 10.24
N ASP A 157 9.10 2.34 9.18
CA ASP A 157 9.22 2.87 7.82
C ASP A 157 8.56 4.27 7.72
N ALA A 158 7.42 4.47 8.39
CA ALA A 158 6.74 5.77 8.45
C ALA A 158 7.47 6.82 9.33
N LEU A 159 8.03 6.43 10.49
CA LEU A 159 8.53 7.34 11.53
C LEU A 159 10.05 7.52 11.57
N GLU A 160 10.82 6.42 11.54
CA GLU A 160 12.22 6.46 11.99
C GLU A 160 13.19 6.79 10.85
N ARG A 161 12.79 6.57 9.59
CA ARG A 161 13.65 6.79 8.40
C ARG A 161 13.35 8.07 7.59
N GLN A 162 12.75 9.10 8.20
CA GLN A 162 12.37 10.39 7.56
C GLN A 162 11.25 10.34 6.49
N GLY A 163 10.59 9.19 6.25
CA GLY A 163 9.73 9.03 5.07
C GLY A 163 8.40 9.79 5.10
N TYR A 164 7.58 9.60 6.14
CA TYR A 164 6.16 9.98 6.11
C TYR A 164 5.60 10.39 7.49
N PRO A 165 5.96 11.57 8.02
CA PRO A 165 5.46 12.04 9.33
C PRO A 165 3.92 12.22 9.39
N TRP A 166 3.27 12.20 8.21
CA TRP A 166 1.82 12.34 8.04
C TRP A 166 1.17 11.09 7.43
N PHE A 167 1.74 9.90 7.66
CA PHE A 167 1.11 8.65 7.25
C PHE A 167 -0.31 8.56 7.82
N ASP A 168 -1.31 8.53 6.93
CA ASP A 168 -2.70 8.33 7.26
C ASP A 168 -3.28 7.33 6.27
N LEU A 169 -3.83 6.25 6.82
CA LEU A 169 -4.41 5.14 6.07
C LEU A 169 -5.94 5.28 6.08
N TRP A 170 -6.53 5.35 4.89
CA TRP A 170 -7.96 5.61 4.73
C TRP A 170 -8.67 4.39 4.15
N ALA A 171 -9.77 4.00 4.77
CA ALA A 171 -10.64 2.98 4.18
C ALA A 171 -11.44 3.59 3.03
N THR A 172 -11.59 2.85 1.92
CA THR A 172 -12.48 3.26 0.83
C THR A 172 -13.02 2.08 0.04
N GLU A 173 -14.33 2.11 -0.24
CA GLU A 173 -14.97 1.15 -1.14
C GLU A 173 -14.94 1.59 -2.61
N ARG A 174 -14.73 2.89 -2.87
CA ARG A 174 -15.00 3.50 -4.20
C ARG A 174 -13.87 3.33 -5.21
N SER A 175 -12.68 2.91 -4.79
CA SER A 175 -11.50 2.86 -5.67
C SER A 175 -10.58 1.68 -5.38
N VAL A 176 -11.16 0.50 -5.16
CA VAL A 176 -10.37 -0.67 -4.77
C VAL A 176 -10.76 -1.97 -5.48
N LYS A 177 -11.61 -1.89 -6.51
CA LYS A 177 -12.07 -3.09 -7.22
C LYS A 177 -10.91 -3.75 -7.96
N ALA A 178 -10.04 -2.95 -8.56
CA ALA A 178 -8.85 -3.38 -9.27
C ALA A 178 -7.82 -4.01 -8.33
N VAL A 179 -7.48 -3.34 -7.23
CA VAL A 179 -6.51 -3.89 -6.27
C VAL A 179 -7.05 -5.17 -5.60
N HIS A 180 -8.37 -5.25 -5.35
CA HIS A 180 -9.00 -6.48 -4.86
C HIS A 180 -8.99 -7.60 -5.88
N HIS A 181 -9.24 -7.29 -7.16
CA HIS A 181 -9.14 -8.25 -8.25
C HIS A 181 -7.73 -8.84 -8.35
N LEU A 182 -6.72 -7.96 -8.28
CA LEU A 182 -5.31 -8.35 -8.30
C LEU A 182 -4.95 -9.22 -7.10
N ALA A 183 -5.36 -8.83 -5.89
CA ALA A 183 -5.12 -9.62 -4.67
C ALA A 183 -5.79 -11.01 -4.71
N LYS A 184 -6.85 -11.17 -5.51
CA LYS A 184 -7.59 -12.42 -5.73
C LYS A 184 -7.17 -13.18 -6.99
N SER A 185 -6.16 -12.71 -7.71
CA SER A 185 -5.73 -13.33 -8.97
C SER A 185 -4.99 -14.65 -8.74
N GLY A 186 -4.33 -14.80 -7.59
CA GLY A 186 -3.47 -15.94 -7.30
C GLY A 186 -2.20 -15.95 -8.17
N LEU A 187 -1.80 -14.79 -8.68
CA LEU A 187 -0.64 -14.61 -9.54
C LEU A 187 0.33 -13.60 -8.93
N ASP A 188 1.61 -13.95 -8.91
CA ASP A 188 2.69 -13.00 -8.68
C ASP A 188 2.89 -12.16 -9.94
N GLN A 189 2.64 -10.86 -9.83
CA GLN A 189 2.80 -9.93 -10.95
C GLN A 189 3.42 -8.63 -10.47
N GLU A 190 4.28 -8.06 -11.30
CA GLU A 190 4.75 -6.68 -11.19
C GLU A 190 4.68 -6.10 -12.59
N MET A 191 3.87 -5.06 -12.77
CA MET A 191 3.59 -4.48 -14.08
C MET A 191 3.78 -2.96 -14.00
N ARG A 192 4.51 -2.43 -14.97
CA ARG A 192 4.64 -0.99 -15.24
C ARG A 192 3.69 -0.57 -16.34
N ILE A 193 3.66 0.73 -16.66
CA ILE A 193 2.67 1.30 -17.58
C ILE A 193 2.55 0.55 -18.93
N ASN A 194 3.65 0.14 -19.56
CA ASN A 194 3.60 -0.60 -20.82
C ASN A 194 2.98 -1.99 -20.65
N GLU A 195 3.43 -2.74 -19.63
CA GLU A 195 2.93 -4.09 -19.34
C GLU A 195 1.44 -4.06 -18.94
N ILE A 196 1.04 -3.01 -18.20
CA ILE A 196 -0.36 -2.76 -17.87
C ILE A 196 -1.18 -2.55 -19.14
N GLU A 197 -0.68 -1.77 -20.10
CA GLU A 197 -1.38 -1.45 -21.35
C GLU A 197 -1.42 -2.62 -22.34
N GLU A 198 -0.43 -3.52 -22.28
CA GLU A 198 -0.39 -4.76 -23.07
C GLU A 198 -1.39 -5.81 -22.54
N ASP A 199 -1.66 -5.82 -21.23
CA ASP A 199 -2.72 -6.65 -20.64
C ASP A 199 -4.09 -5.93 -20.71
N GLU A 200 -4.81 -6.14 -21.82
CA GLU A 200 -6.12 -5.52 -22.07
C GLU A 200 -7.12 -5.71 -20.90
N LYS A 201 -7.07 -6.87 -20.22
CA LYS A 201 -7.99 -7.19 -19.13
C LYS A 201 -7.66 -6.40 -17.87
N ILE A 202 -6.38 -6.34 -17.50
CA ILE A 202 -5.92 -5.55 -16.37
C ILE A 202 -6.10 -4.06 -16.65
N ALA A 203 -5.75 -3.59 -17.85
CA ALA A 203 -5.99 -2.23 -18.30
C ALA A 203 -7.47 -1.86 -18.18
N GLU A 204 -8.39 -2.69 -18.70
CA GLU A 204 -9.83 -2.43 -18.60
C GLU A 204 -10.25 -2.25 -17.14
N ILE A 205 -9.86 -3.16 -16.25
CA ILE A 205 -10.23 -3.10 -14.83
C ILE A 205 -9.69 -1.82 -14.18
N LEU A 206 -8.42 -1.50 -14.39
CA LEU A 206 -7.75 -0.36 -13.77
C LEU A 206 -8.29 0.99 -14.24
N TYR A 207 -8.59 1.10 -15.53
CA TYR A 207 -9.02 2.35 -16.15
C TYR A 207 -10.54 2.57 -16.04
N LYS A 208 -11.36 1.52 -16.15
CA LYS A 208 -12.81 1.59 -15.97
C LYS A 208 -13.22 1.97 -14.55
N GLU A 209 -12.43 1.55 -13.56
CA GLU A 209 -12.62 1.98 -12.17
C GLU A 209 -12.47 3.51 -12.00
N VAL A 210 -11.56 4.11 -12.76
CA VAL A 210 -11.22 5.53 -12.64
C VAL A 210 -12.12 6.41 -13.51
N TYR A 211 -12.37 6.00 -14.76
CA TYR A 211 -12.96 6.83 -15.80
C TYR A 211 -14.41 6.44 -16.17
N GLY A 212 -14.93 5.34 -15.63
CA GLY A 212 -16.32 4.91 -15.85
C GLY A 212 -16.54 4.08 -17.12
N HIS A 213 -17.80 4.01 -17.59
CA HIS A 213 -18.22 3.12 -18.67
C HIS A 213 -17.77 3.60 -20.05
N GLY A 214 -16.61 3.12 -20.49
CA GLY A 214 -16.13 3.15 -21.87
C GLY A 214 -15.22 1.96 -22.14
N SER A 215 -15.12 1.52 -23.39
CA SER A 215 -14.09 0.58 -23.84
C SER A 215 -12.69 1.14 -23.56
N LEU A 216 -11.68 0.28 -23.44
CA LEU A 216 -10.29 0.72 -23.21
C LEU A 216 -9.86 1.78 -24.24
N GLN A 217 -10.28 1.65 -25.50
CA GLN A 217 -10.03 2.64 -26.56
C GLN A 217 -10.67 4.00 -26.29
N GLU A 218 -11.90 4.05 -25.78
CA GLU A 218 -12.59 5.30 -25.42
C GLU A 218 -11.95 5.97 -24.21
N VAL A 219 -11.51 5.18 -23.23
CA VAL A 219 -10.80 5.70 -22.06
C VAL A 219 -9.40 6.22 -22.45
N MET A 220 -8.66 5.49 -23.29
CA MET A 220 -7.38 5.93 -23.85
C MET A 220 -7.52 7.21 -24.69
N LEU A 221 -8.67 7.42 -25.36
CA LEU A 221 -8.97 8.66 -26.10
C LEU A 221 -9.25 9.84 -25.16
N GLN A 222 -9.86 9.60 -24.00
CA GLN A 222 -10.06 10.62 -22.97
C GLN A 222 -8.74 11.00 -22.28
N MET A 223 -7.81 10.05 -22.09
CA MET A 223 -6.48 10.28 -21.53
C MET A 223 -5.54 11.09 -22.44
N LYS A 224 -5.85 11.19 -23.76
CA LYS A 224 -5.07 11.96 -24.75
C LYS A 224 -5.53 13.42 -24.89
N LYS A 225 -6.61 13.83 -24.23
CA LYS A 225 -7.12 15.21 -24.22
C LYS A 225 -6.59 15.97 -23.02
#